data_AF-A0A2A6P8S0-F1
#
_entry.id   AF-A0A2A6P8S0-F1
#
_cell.length_a   1.000
_cell.length_b   1.000
_cell.length_c   1.000
_cell.angle_alpha   90.00
_cell.angle_beta   90.00
_cell.angle_gamma   90.00
#
_symmetry.space_group_name_H-M   'P 1'
#
loop_
_entity.id
_entity.type
_entity.pdbx_description
1 polymer ?
#
loop_
_entity_poly.entity_id
_entity_poly.type
_entity_poly.pdbx_seq_one_letter_code
_entity_poly.pdbx_strand_id
1 'polypeptide(L)'
;MRSVIIPLVILGLPIAEITGFVVVGRELGLAMTLLLVLLSGVAGVLLLRIQGLGTLRRVQEAARAGKDPGPDLLGGALIFIAAILLIVPGFITDIAGLVLFLPPVRRAIASFLQTRLTILTTGSGFYYGGGGNDRPPHRPTIIDLDTDEFSRKDEDGDGSPPPSNRISR
;
A
#
# COMPACT_ATOMS: atom_id res chain seq x y z
N MET A 1 24.73 -13.78 7.87
CA MET A 1 24.39 -14.71 6.76
C MET A 1 23.17 -14.25 5.95
N ARG A 2 22.06 -13.82 6.58
CA ARG A 2 20.86 -13.34 5.86
C ARG A 2 21.09 -12.11 4.96
N SER A 3 22.00 -11.22 5.34
CA SER A 3 22.33 -9.99 4.61
C SER A 3 23.06 -10.20 3.28
N VAL A 4 23.69 -11.37 3.08
CA VAL A 4 24.45 -11.67 1.85
C VAL A 4 23.53 -12.17 0.73
N ILE A 5 22.33 -12.64 1.07
CA ILE A 5 21.38 -13.21 0.09
C ILE A 5 20.87 -12.12 -0.86
N ILE A 6 20.54 -10.93 -0.34
CA ILE A 6 20.01 -9.82 -1.14
C ILE A 6 20.99 -9.39 -2.26
N PRO A 7 22.27 -9.05 -1.97
CA PRO A 7 23.20 -8.67 -3.03
C PRO A 7 23.51 -9.82 -3.98
N LEU A 8 23.52 -11.07 -3.51
CA LEU A 8 23.70 -12.25 -4.36
C LEU A 8 22.56 -12.39 -5.38
N VAL A 9 21.31 -12.20 -4.96
CA VAL A 9 20.15 -12.25 -5.87
C VAL A 9 20.18 -11.08 -6.84
N ILE A 10 20.49 -9.87 -6.38
CA ILE A 10 20.56 -8.67 -7.22
C ILE A 10 21.62 -8.83 -8.32
N LEU A 11 22.78 -9.41 -8.00
CA LEU A 11 23.85 -9.63 -8.99
C LEU A 11 23.60 -10.89 -9.85
N GLY A 12 23.10 -11.96 -9.23
CA GLY A 12 22.89 -13.24 -9.89
C GLY A 12 21.73 -13.23 -10.87
N LEU A 13 20.67 -12.46 -10.60
CA LEU A 13 19.49 -12.40 -11.45
C LEU A 13 19.81 -11.86 -12.85
N PRO A 14 20.47 -10.70 -13.05
CA PRO A 14 20.89 -10.23 -14.38
C PRO A 14 21.79 -11.22 -15.13
N ILE A 15 22.70 -11.91 -14.43
CA ILE A 15 23.56 -12.93 -15.05
C ILE A 15 22.70 -14.10 -15.55
N ALA A 16 21.73 -14.54 -14.75
CA ALA A 16 20.79 -15.58 -15.13
C ALA A 16 19.92 -15.14 -16.32
N GLU A 17 19.49 -13.87 -16.37
CA GLU A 17 18.75 -13.32 -17.51
C GLU A 17 19.56 -13.33 -18.79
N ILE A 18 20.79 -12.82 -18.76
CA ILE A 18 21.70 -12.82 -19.93
C ILE A 18 21.93 -14.26 -20.41
N THR A 19 22.12 -15.20 -19.48
CA THR A 19 22.26 -16.62 -19.82
C THR A 19 21.02 -17.16 -20.52
N GLY A 20 19.82 -16.83 -20.02
CA GLY A 20 18.55 -17.17 -20.65
C GLY A 20 18.43 -16.59 -22.07
N PHE A 21 18.79 -15.31 -22.25
CA PHE A 21 18.79 -14.67 -23.57
C PHE A 21 19.72 -15.37 -24.57
N VAL A 22 20.92 -15.77 -24.13
CA VAL A 22 21.86 -16.49 -24.98
C VAL A 22 21.31 -17.87 -25.35
N VAL A 23 20.77 -18.62 -24.39
CA VAL A 23 20.22 -19.96 -24.64
C VAL A 23 19.06 -19.89 -25.62
N VAL A 24 18.06 -19.04 -25.35
CA VAL A 24 16.89 -18.92 -26.22
C VAL A 24 17.25 -18.31 -27.57
N GLY A 25 18.18 -17.35 -27.60
CA GLY A 25 18.70 -16.78 -28.84
C GLY A 25 19.42 -17.78 -29.73
N ARG A 26 20.06 -18.81 -29.14
CA ARG A 26 20.70 -19.91 -29.89
C ARG A 26 19.68 -20.89 -30.46
N GLU A 27 18.60 -21.17 -29.73
CA GLU A 27 17.57 -22.14 -30.15
C GLU A 27 16.54 -21.54 -31.13
N LEU A 28 16.06 -20.32 -30.85
CA LEU A 28 15.00 -19.65 -31.63
C LEU A 28 15.53 -18.60 -32.62
N GLY A 29 16.77 -18.17 -32.46
CA GLY A 29 17.36 -17.06 -33.21
C GLY A 29 17.08 -15.69 -32.59
N LEU A 30 17.89 -14.71 -32.98
CA LEU A 30 17.83 -13.34 -32.44
C LEU A 30 16.50 -12.64 -32.74
N ALA A 31 15.99 -12.76 -33.98
CA ALA A 31 14.76 -12.08 -34.39
C ALA A 31 13.54 -12.54 -33.57
N MET A 32 13.40 -13.85 -33.32
CA MET A 32 12.32 -14.39 -32.50
C MET A 32 12.48 -13.99 -31.04
N THR A 33 13.71 -13.97 -30.51
CA THR A 33 14.00 -13.54 -29.15
C THR A 33 13.61 -12.07 -28.92
N LEU A 34 13.96 -11.19 -29.86
CA LEU A 34 13.57 -9.78 -29.81
C LEU A 34 12.05 -9.60 -29.92
N LEU A 35 11.38 -10.42 -30.74
CA LEU A 35 9.92 -10.41 -30.82
C LEU A 35 9.28 -10.81 -29.49
N LEU A 36 9.78 -11.85 -28.83
CA LEU A 36 9.29 -12.28 -27.51
C LEU A 36 9.44 -11.18 -26.47
N VAL A 37 10.61 -10.52 -26.43
CA VAL A 37 10.89 -9.37 -25.56
C VAL A 37 9.93 -8.21 -25.82
N LEU A 38 9.68 -7.90 -27.09
CA LEU A 38 8.74 -6.83 -27.44
C LEU A 38 7.31 -7.20 -27.02
N LEU A 39 6.90 -8.45 -27.25
CA LEU A 39 5.59 -8.94 -26.86
C LEU A 39 5.40 -8.96 -25.35
N SER A 40 6.41 -9.35 -24.58
CA SER A 40 6.35 -9.33 -23.11
C SER A 40 6.24 -7.91 -22.57
N GLY A 41 7.04 -6.97 -23.11
CA GLY A 41 6.95 -5.56 -22.77
C GLY A 41 5.58 -4.95 -23.09
N VAL A 42 5.04 -5.22 -24.28
CA VAL A 42 3.68 -4.79 -24.67
C VAL A 42 2.64 -5.40 -23.74
N ALA A 43 2.75 -6.69 -23.43
CA ALA A 43 1.86 -7.35 -22.49
C ALA A 43 1.91 -6.65 -21.12
N GLY A 44 3.09 -6.41 -20.55
CA GLY A 44 3.26 -5.69 -19.28
C GLY A 44 2.59 -4.32 -19.27
N VAL A 45 2.76 -3.52 -20.32
CA VAL A 45 2.09 -2.21 -20.46
C VAL A 45 0.56 -2.36 -20.54
N LEU A 46 0.06 -3.33 -21.32
CA LEU A 46 -1.37 -3.60 -21.43
C LEU A 46 -1.97 -4.05 -20.10
N LEU A 47 -1.26 -4.90 -19.35
CA LEU A 47 -1.67 -5.34 -18.03
C LEU A 47 -1.81 -4.16 -17.07
N LEU A 48 -0.83 -3.28 -17.05
CA LEU A 48 -0.86 -2.07 -16.22
C LEU A 48 -2.03 -1.17 -16.60
N ARG A 49 -2.27 -0.96 -17.90
CA ARG A 49 -3.35 -0.10 -18.40
C ARG A 49 -4.73 -0.67 -18.09
N ILE A 50 -4.97 -1.96 -18.37
CA ILE A 50 -6.31 -2.56 -18.27
C ILE A 50 -6.61 -2.88 -16.81
N GLN A 51 -5.71 -3.57 -16.11
CA GLN A 51 -5.98 -4.05 -14.76
C GLN A 51 -5.64 -3.02 -13.68
N GLY A 52 -4.57 -2.23 -13.87
CA GLY A 52 -4.18 -1.18 -12.92
C GLY A 52 -5.26 -0.12 -12.72
N LEU A 53 -5.88 0.33 -13.82
CA LEU A 53 -7.01 1.27 -13.76
C LEU A 53 -8.24 0.66 -13.06
N GLY A 54 -8.53 -0.61 -13.36
CA GLY A 54 -9.65 -1.33 -12.73
C GLY A 54 -9.45 -1.55 -11.23
N THR A 55 -8.22 -1.80 -10.76
CA THR A 55 -7.92 -1.87 -9.32
C THR A 55 -8.01 -0.51 -8.64
N LEU A 56 -7.53 0.57 -9.28
CA LEU A 56 -7.61 1.90 -8.71
C LEU A 56 -9.07 2.35 -8.49
N ARG A 57 -9.96 2.04 -9.44
CA ARG A 57 -11.40 2.29 -9.30
C ARG A 57 -12.01 1.55 -8.10
N ARG A 58 -11.70 0.26 -7.95
CA ARG A 58 -12.16 -0.55 -6.81
C ARG A 58 -11.68 0.01 -5.47
N VAL A 59 -10.41 0.41 -5.38
CA VAL A 59 -9.86 1.07 -4.19
C VAL A 59 -10.62 2.36 -3.87
N GLN A 60 -10.88 3.20 -4.88
CA GLN A 60 -11.65 4.44 -4.69
C GLN A 60 -13.10 4.17 -4.25
N GLU A 61 -13.75 3.16 -4.83
CA GLU A 61 -15.10 2.74 -4.47
C GLU A 61 -15.16 2.18 -3.04
N ALA A 62 -14.20 1.33 -2.65
CA ALA A 62 -14.10 0.79 -1.30
C ALA A 62 -13.92 1.92 -0.27
N ALA A 63 -13.02 2.87 -0.55
CA ALA A 63 -12.78 4.04 0.30
C ALA A 63 -14.03 4.92 0.44
N ARG A 64 -14.73 5.21 -0.68
CA ARG A 64 -16.00 5.97 -0.66
C ARG A 64 -17.11 5.25 0.09
N ALA A 65 -17.13 3.92 0.02
CA ALA A 65 -18.13 3.09 0.71
C ALA A 65 -17.79 2.83 2.19
N GLY A 66 -16.71 3.42 2.73
CA GLY A 66 -16.25 3.18 4.10
C GLY A 66 -15.81 1.72 4.36
N LYS A 67 -15.50 0.95 3.32
CA LYS A 67 -14.96 -0.41 3.43
C LYS A 67 -13.44 -0.37 3.51
N ASP A 68 -12.83 -1.35 4.17
CA ASP A 68 -11.37 -1.47 4.22
C ASP A 68 -10.78 -1.69 2.80
N PRO A 69 -9.96 -0.76 2.28
CA PRO A 69 -9.36 -0.88 0.96
C PRO A 69 -8.11 -1.79 0.94
N GLY A 70 -7.65 -2.30 2.08
CA GLY A 70 -6.43 -3.11 2.21
C GLY A 70 -6.31 -4.26 1.19
N PRO A 71 -7.33 -5.11 1.02
CA PRO A 71 -7.28 -6.22 0.04
C PRO A 71 -7.13 -5.75 -1.41
N ASP A 72 -7.82 -4.68 -1.80
CA ASP A 72 -7.78 -4.14 -3.16
C ASP A 72 -6.45 -3.41 -3.44
N LEU A 73 -5.89 -2.75 -2.44
CA LEU A 73 -4.57 -2.12 -2.50
C LEU A 73 -3.47 -3.17 -2.73
N LEU A 74 -3.50 -4.26 -1.97
CA LEU A 74 -2.53 -5.35 -2.09
C LEU A 74 -2.65 -6.04 -3.46
N GLY A 75 -3.89 -6.26 -3.91
CA GLY A 75 -4.16 -6.78 -5.25
C GLY A 75 -3.63 -5.87 -6.37
N GLY A 76 -3.79 -4.55 -6.23
CA GLY A 76 -3.26 -3.55 -7.16
C GLY A 76 -1.73 -3.50 -7.16
N ALA A 77 -1.09 -3.57 -5.99
CA ALA A 77 0.36 -3.60 -5.86
C ALA A 77 0.97 -4.83 -6.55
N LEU A 78 0.36 -6.02 -6.39
CA LEU A 78 0.83 -7.23 -7.07
C LEU A 78 0.71 -7.14 -8.60
N ILE A 79 -0.34 -6.49 -9.13
CA ILE A 79 -0.48 -6.23 -10.57
C ILE A 79 0.61 -5.27 -11.06
N PHE A 80 0.90 -4.22 -10.29
CA PHE A 80 1.95 -3.27 -10.62
C PHE A 80 3.33 -3.93 -10.66
N ILE A 81 3.65 -4.75 -9.65
CA ILE A 81 4.89 -5.53 -9.61
C ILE A 81 4.96 -6.48 -10.82
N ALA A 82 3.90 -7.25 -11.09
CA ALA A 82 3.84 -8.14 -12.24
C ALA A 82 4.07 -7.40 -13.57
N ALA A 83 3.47 -6.22 -13.73
CA ALA A 83 3.65 -5.39 -14.92
C ALA A 83 5.10 -4.88 -15.06
N ILE A 84 5.73 -4.39 -13.98
CA ILE A 84 7.13 -3.98 -14.02
C ILE A 84 8.05 -5.14 -14.40
N LEU A 85 7.81 -6.32 -13.82
CA LEU A 85 8.58 -7.54 -14.12
C LEU A 85 8.50 -7.95 -15.59
N LEU A 86 7.37 -7.68 -16.26
CA LEU A 86 7.15 -7.94 -17.70
C LEU A 86 7.65 -6.80 -18.61
N ILE A 87 7.68 -5.56 -18.11
CA ILE A 87 8.16 -4.40 -18.87
C ILE A 87 9.68 -4.41 -18.97
N VAL A 88 10.37 -4.77 -17.88
CA VAL A 88 11.83 -4.93 -17.87
C VAL A 88 12.13 -6.31 -18.45
N PRO A 89 12.65 -6.39 -19.69
CA PRO A 89 12.72 -7.67 -20.38
C PRO A 89 13.73 -8.60 -19.72
N GLY A 90 13.26 -9.78 -19.33
CA GLY A 90 14.08 -10.87 -18.84
C GLY A 90 13.33 -12.19 -19.00
N PHE A 91 13.99 -13.27 -19.40
CA PHE A 91 13.34 -14.57 -19.52
C PHE A 91 12.79 -15.08 -18.20
N ILE A 92 13.55 -14.95 -17.11
CA ILE A 92 13.13 -15.44 -15.80
C ILE A 92 12.12 -14.47 -15.18
N THR A 93 12.37 -13.16 -15.25
CA THR A 93 11.43 -12.14 -14.78
C THR A 93 10.12 -12.13 -15.56
N ASP A 94 10.12 -12.40 -16.86
CA ASP A 94 8.89 -12.49 -17.67
C ASP A 94 8.03 -13.67 -17.20
N ILE A 95 8.64 -14.85 -16.99
CA ILE A 95 7.93 -16.01 -16.42
C ILE A 95 7.38 -15.67 -15.04
N ALA A 96 8.19 -15.06 -14.18
CA ALA A 96 7.76 -14.66 -12.84
C ALA A 96 6.62 -13.62 -12.89
N GLY A 97 6.69 -12.64 -13.78
CA GLY A 97 5.66 -11.63 -14.00
C GLY A 97 4.35 -12.23 -14.51
N LEU A 98 4.41 -13.16 -15.47
CA LEU A 98 3.26 -13.91 -15.97
C LEU A 98 2.64 -14.80 -14.89
N VAL A 99 3.44 -15.51 -14.10
CA VAL A 99 2.95 -16.32 -12.99
C VAL A 99 2.31 -15.44 -11.92
N LEU A 100 2.93 -14.32 -11.56
CA LEU A 100 2.39 -13.37 -10.59
C LEU A 100 1.11 -12.71 -11.11
N PHE A 101 0.95 -12.58 -12.42
CA PHE A 101 -0.25 -12.03 -13.02
C PHE A 101 -1.49 -12.91 -12.80
N LEU A 102 -1.34 -14.24 -12.70
CA LEU A 102 -2.45 -15.17 -12.54
C LEU A 102 -3.28 -14.83 -11.27
N PRO A 103 -4.61 -14.63 -11.41
CA PRO A 103 -5.50 -14.38 -10.27
C PRO A 103 -5.36 -15.36 -9.09
N PRO A 104 -5.21 -16.70 -9.29
CA PRO A 104 -5.03 -17.62 -8.16
C PRO A 104 -3.72 -17.36 -7.39
N VAL A 105 -2.63 -17.06 -8.11
CA VAL A 105 -1.32 -16.77 -7.50
C VAL A 105 -1.40 -15.49 -6.67
N ARG A 106 -2.03 -14.44 -7.22
CA ARG A 106 -2.24 -13.17 -6.50
C ARG A 106 -3.07 -13.34 -5.25
N ARG A 107 -4.16 -14.10 -5.31
CA ARG A 107 -5.01 -14.36 -4.15
C ARG A 107 -4.25 -15.11 -3.07
N ALA A 108 -3.46 -16.11 -3.44
CA ALA A 108 -2.64 -16.88 -2.50
C ALA A 108 -1.57 -16.01 -1.82
N ILE A 109 -0.87 -15.17 -2.59
CA ILE A 109 0.13 -14.23 -2.05
C ILE A 109 -0.55 -13.20 -1.15
N ALA A 110 -1.67 -12.62 -1.59
CA ALA A 110 -2.41 -11.63 -0.81
C ALA A 110 -2.89 -12.20 0.53
N SER A 111 -3.47 -13.41 0.55
CA SER A 111 -3.88 -14.06 1.79
C SER A 111 -2.70 -14.34 2.71
N PHE A 112 -1.56 -14.78 2.16
CA PHE A 112 -0.37 -15.06 2.94
C PHE A 112 0.24 -13.79 3.55
N LEU A 113 0.23 -12.67 2.81
CA LEU A 113 0.70 -11.37 3.29
C LEU A 113 -0.24 -10.81 4.36
N GLN A 114 -1.55 -10.91 4.18
CA GLN A 114 -2.54 -10.46 5.16
C GLN A 114 -2.35 -11.15 6.52
N THR A 115 -2.11 -12.47 6.53
CA THR A 115 -1.85 -13.22 7.77
C THR A 115 -0.57 -12.77 8.50
N ARG A 116 0.41 -12.22 7.78
CA ARG A 116 1.71 -11.79 8.35
C ARG A 116 1.77 -10.30 8.69
N LEU A 117 0.89 -9.48 8.11
CA LEU A 117 0.90 -8.01 8.25
C LEU A 117 -0.09 -7.49 9.31
N THR A 118 -0.88 -8.35 9.98
CA THR A 118 -1.84 -7.98 11.04
C THR A 118 -1.20 -7.37 12.32
N ILE A 119 0.12 -7.17 12.37
CA ILE A 119 0.82 -6.71 13.58
C ILE A 119 1.24 -5.22 13.53
N LEU A 120 0.96 -4.48 12.44
CA LEU A 120 1.34 -3.06 12.32
C LEU A 120 0.16 -2.10 12.09
N THR A 121 -1.04 -2.45 12.53
CA THR A 121 -2.24 -1.58 12.43
C THR A 121 -2.83 -1.23 13.80
N THR A 122 -1.99 -1.08 14.82
CA THR A 122 -2.40 -0.55 16.14
C THR A 122 -1.97 0.92 16.35
N GLY A 123 -1.42 1.62 15.35
CA GLY A 123 -0.84 2.95 15.64
C GLY A 123 -0.67 3.96 14.51
N SER A 124 -1.34 3.83 13.37
CA SER A 124 -1.27 4.87 12.32
C SER A 124 -2.63 5.06 11.66
N GLY A 125 -3.41 5.96 12.26
CA GLY A 125 -4.59 6.53 11.62
C GLY A 125 -4.16 7.22 10.32
N PHE A 126 -4.46 6.59 9.18
CA PHE A 126 -4.47 7.24 7.89
C PHE A 126 -5.63 8.23 7.85
N TYR A 127 -5.44 9.41 8.45
CA TYR A 127 -6.24 10.60 8.18
C TYR A 127 -5.95 11.08 6.75
N TYR A 128 -6.54 10.42 5.76
CA TYR A 128 -6.69 11.01 4.43
C TYR A 128 -7.79 12.07 4.51
N GLY A 129 -7.40 13.28 4.90
CA GLY A 129 -8.23 14.48 4.81
C GLY A 129 -8.39 14.92 3.36
N GLY A 130 -9.43 14.42 2.69
CA GLY A 130 -9.92 14.95 1.41
C GLY A 130 -11.02 15.99 1.68
N GLY A 131 -10.77 17.23 1.26
CA GLY A 131 -11.58 18.41 1.57
C GLY A 131 -13.07 18.29 1.24
N GLY A 132 -13.88 18.45 2.27
CA GLY A 132 -15.29 18.74 2.24
C GLY A 132 -15.58 19.75 3.35
N ASN A 133 -16.28 20.82 3.01
CA ASN A 133 -16.53 21.98 3.84
C ASN A 133 -17.52 21.65 4.97
N ASP A 134 -17.03 21.09 6.08
CA ASP A 134 -17.84 20.82 7.27
C ASP A 134 -17.15 21.34 8.55
N ARG A 135 -17.86 22.26 9.20
CA ARG A 135 -17.50 22.84 10.51
C ARG A 135 -17.23 21.72 11.52
N PRO A 136 -16.17 21.80 12.34
CA PRO A 136 -15.93 20.80 13.36
C PRO A 136 -17.10 20.77 14.35
N PRO A 137 -17.68 19.60 14.67
CA PRO A 137 -18.53 19.50 15.84
C PRO A 137 -17.65 19.74 17.07
N HIS A 138 -18.04 20.74 17.86
CA HIS A 138 -17.45 21.06 19.15
C HIS A 138 -17.59 19.84 20.07
N ARG A 139 -16.61 18.95 20.05
CA ARG A 139 -16.43 17.95 21.10
C ARG A 139 -15.82 18.67 22.29
N PRO A 140 -16.39 18.53 23.51
CA PRO A 140 -15.74 19.04 24.70
C PRO A 140 -14.37 18.36 24.82
N THR A 141 -13.31 19.17 24.82
CA THR A 141 -11.96 18.71 25.13
C THR A 141 -11.98 18.15 26.54
N ILE A 142 -11.92 16.82 26.67
CA ILE A 142 -11.74 16.16 27.96
C ILE A 142 -10.26 16.30 28.27
N ILE A 143 -9.95 17.18 29.21
CA ILE A 143 -8.59 17.34 29.73
C ILE A 143 -8.50 16.40 30.92
N ASP A 144 -7.86 15.26 30.73
CA ASP A 144 -7.49 14.37 31.82
C ASP A 144 -6.32 15.02 32.55
N LEU A 145 -6.64 15.70 33.66
CA LEU A 145 -5.65 16.27 34.55
C LEU A 145 -5.06 15.14 35.40
N ASP A 146 -3.75 14.93 35.29
CA ASP A 146 -3.01 14.11 36.24
C ASP A 146 -3.02 14.79 37.63
N THR A 147 -2.88 14.01 38.70
CA THR A 147 -3.10 14.49 40.08
C THR A 147 -2.10 15.58 40.49
N ASP A 148 -0.97 15.65 39.80
CA ASP A 148 0.13 16.61 39.94
C ASP A 148 -0.06 17.91 39.13
N GLU A 149 -0.97 17.94 38.15
CA GLU A 149 -1.32 19.15 37.38
C GLU A 149 -2.45 19.97 38.07
N PHE A 150 -3.07 19.40 39.11
CA PHE A 150 -4.09 20.10 39.90
C PHE A 150 -3.47 21.11 40.88
N SER A 151 -3.50 22.40 40.53
CA SER A 151 -3.15 23.49 41.45
C SER A 151 -4.40 24.26 41.87
N ARG A 152 -4.81 24.11 43.15
CA ARG A 152 -5.84 24.96 43.75
C ARG A 152 -5.20 26.30 44.07
N LYS A 153 -5.50 27.32 43.27
CA LYS A 153 -5.15 28.70 43.60
C LYS A 153 -6.01 29.10 44.81
N ASP A 154 -5.44 29.04 45.99
CA ASP A 154 -6.05 29.62 47.18
C ASP A 154 -6.12 31.13 46.94
N GLU A 155 -7.32 31.63 46.67
CA GLU A 155 -7.58 33.05 46.53
C GLU A 155 -7.46 33.71 47.90
N ASP A 156 -6.29 34.31 48.15
CA ASP A 156 -6.12 35.33 49.18
C ASP A 156 -7.07 36.50 48.87
N GLY A 157 -8.19 36.50 49.58
CA GLY A 157 -9.10 37.61 49.90
C GLY A 157 -9.18 38.81 48.95
N ASP A 158 -10.21 38.82 48.10
CA ASP A 158 -11.01 40.04 47.88
C ASP A 158 -12.48 39.65 47.64
N GLY A 159 -13.38 40.26 48.43
CA GLY A 159 -14.74 39.83 48.65
C GLY A 159 -15.72 40.26 47.56
N SER A 160 -15.82 39.48 46.48
CA SER A 160 -16.94 39.59 45.53
C SER A 160 -17.79 38.30 45.56
N PRO A 161 -19.09 38.37 45.89
CA PRO A 161 -19.94 37.18 45.90
C PRO A 161 -20.14 36.63 44.48
N PRO A 162 -20.22 35.30 44.31
CA PRO A 162 -20.43 34.68 43.01
C PRO A 162 -21.80 35.06 42.41
N PRO A 163 -21.90 35.23 41.07
CA PRO A 163 -23.15 35.61 40.43
C PRO A 163 -24.21 34.52 40.60
N SER A 164 -25.38 34.91 41.11
CA SER A 164 -26.52 34.01 41.33
C SER A 164 -27.04 33.46 40.00
N ASN A 165 -26.88 32.16 39.79
CA ASN A 165 -27.33 31.49 38.57
C ASN A 165 -28.85 31.23 38.66
N ARG A 166 -29.67 32.09 38.03
CA ARG A 166 -31.13 31.93 37.97
C ARG A 166 -31.48 30.97 36.84
N ILE A 167 -31.69 29.69 37.17
CA ILE A 167 -32.28 28.72 36.26
C ILE A 167 -33.80 28.95 36.26
N SER A 168 -34.28 29.66 35.24
CA SER A 168 -35.70 29.76 34.92
C SER A 168 -36.20 28.38 34.48
N ARG A 169 -37.23 27.89 35.18
CA ARG A 169 -37.88 26.60 34.93
C ARG A 169 -38.94 26.72 33.86
#